data_AF-A0A7S7PPL2-F1
#
_entry.id   AF-A0A7S7PPL2-F1
#
_cell.length_a   1.000
_cell.length_b   1.000
_cell.length_c   1.000
_cell.angle_alpha   90.00
_cell.angle_beta   90.00
_cell.angle_gamma   90.00
#
_symmetry.space_group_name_H-M   'P 1'
#
loop_
_entity.id
_entity.type
_entity.pdbx_description
1 polymer ?
#
loop_
_entity_poly.entity_id
_entity_poly.type
_entity_poly.pdbx_seq_one_letter_code
_entity_poly.pdbx_strand_id
1 'polypeptide(L)' 'MEQMGTRLLNSKRVLKRRGYRWSDGSDGRPKAWYVDITEDQLETESEFLRSEIYRQPDAEILSRRMTTYDRYSDRV' A
#
# COMPACT_ATOMS: atom_id res chain seq x y z
N MET A 1 10.81 -6.60 -30.17
CA MET A 1 10.81 -5.38 -29.33
C MET A 1 9.37 -5.07 -28.97
N GLU A 2 8.83 -5.63 -27.89
CA GLU A 2 7.40 -5.50 -27.51
C GLU A 2 7.24 -5.39 -25.99
N GLN A 3 7.93 -4.43 -25.36
CA GLN A 3 7.99 -4.29 -23.89
C GLN A 3 7.29 -3.01 -23.37
N MET A 4 6.42 -2.36 -24.16
CA MET A 4 5.96 -0.98 -23.86
C MET A 4 4.47 -0.84 -23.47
N GLY A 5 3.68 -1.93 -23.43
CA GLY A 5 2.23 -1.86 -23.16
C GLY A 5 1.75 -2.20 -21.74
N THR A 6 2.58 -2.81 -20.90
CA THR A 6 2.10 -3.43 -19.63
C THR A 6 2.60 -2.76 -18.35
N ARG A 7 3.32 -1.64 -18.46
CA ARG A 7 4.04 -1.05 -17.32
C ARG A 7 3.12 -0.45 -16.23
N LEU A 8 1.91 -0.02 -16.59
CA LEU A 8 0.92 0.53 -15.64
C LEU A 8 -0.01 -0.55 -15.03
N LEU A 9 -0.29 -1.65 -15.75
CA LEU A 9 -1.04 -2.78 -15.20
C LEU A 9 -0.24 -3.58 -14.17
N ASN A 10 1.09 -3.55 -14.25
CA ASN A 10 1.94 -4.31 -13.35
C ASN A 10 1.80 -3.82 -11.90
N SER A 11 1.82 -2.51 -11.63
CA SER A 11 1.80 -1.98 -10.26
C SER A 11 0.61 -2.48 -9.45
N LYS A 12 -0.62 -2.34 -9.99
CA LYS A 12 -1.85 -2.90 -9.40
C LYS A 12 -1.78 -4.41 -9.19
N ARG A 13 -1.24 -5.17 -10.16
CA ARG A 13 -1.14 -6.64 -10.08
C ARG A 13 -0.10 -7.09 -9.06
N VAL A 14 1.01 -6.36 -8.93
CA VAL A 14 2.06 -6.61 -7.94
C VAL A 14 1.51 -6.36 -6.55
N LEU A 15 0.86 -5.21 -6.31
CA LEU A 15 0.18 -4.90 -5.05
C LEU A 15 -0.81 -6.02 -4.69
N LYS A 16 -1.68 -6.42 -5.64
CA LYS A 16 -2.66 -7.48 -5.41
C LYS A 16 -2.04 -8.86 -5.13
N ARG A 17 -0.90 -9.21 -5.76
CA ARG A 17 -0.17 -10.46 -5.51
C ARG A 17 0.51 -10.46 -4.14
N ARG A 18 0.97 -9.29 -3.70
CA ARG A 18 1.69 -9.07 -2.45
C ARG A 18 0.75 -8.98 -1.23
N GLY A 19 -0.58 -9.04 -1.47
CA GLY A 19 -1.60 -9.04 -0.42
C GLY A 19 -2.20 -7.67 -0.14
N TYR A 20 -1.91 -6.64 -0.96
CA TYR A 20 -2.55 -5.35 -0.80
C TYR A 20 -4.05 -5.44 -1.08
N ARG A 21 -4.80 -4.75 -0.24
CA ARG A 21 -6.24 -4.60 -0.30
C ARG A 21 -6.58 -3.20 -0.78
N TRP A 22 -7.48 -3.12 -1.75
CA TRP A 22 -8.00 -1.85 -2.23
C TRP A 22 -9.09 -1.36 -1.28
N SER A 23 -8.91 -0.17 -0.70
CA SER A 23 -9.97 0.58 -0.06
C SER A 23 -10.61 1.48 -1.12
N ASP A 24 -11.86 1.21 -1.47
CA ASP A 24 -12.63 2.05 -2.39
C ASP A 24 -13.18 3.32 -1.72
N GLY A 25 -12.90 3.53 -0.42
CA GLY A 25 -13.37 4.70 0.30
C GLY A 25 -14.88 4.72 0.59
N SER A 26 -15.56 3.59 0.37
CA SER A 26 -16.95 3.39 0.79
C SER A 26 -17.16 3.58 2.30
N ASP A 27 -16.11 3.40 3.11
CA ASP A 27 -16.08 3.69 4.56
C ASP A 27 -15.78 5.17 4.91
N GLY A 28 -15.78 6.09 3.94
CA GLY A 28 -15.45 7.52 4.15
C GLY A 28 -13.94 7.81 4.22
N ARG A 29 -13.10 6.81 3.97
CA ARG A 29 -11.63 6.94 3.85
C ARG A 29 -11.21 7.23 2.40
N PRO A 30 -10.03 7.81 2.15
CA PRO A 30 -9.55 8.01 0.77
C PRO A 30 -9.37 6.67 0.02
N LYS A 31 -9.56 6.71 -1.30
CA LYS A 31 -9.34 5.57 -2.21
C LYS A 31 -7.85 5.24 -2.26
N ALA A 32 -7.45 4.13 -1.62
CA ALA A 32 -6.05 3.77 -1.47
C ALA A 32 -5.83 2.26 -1.34
N TRP A 33 -4.65 1.79 -1.74
CA TRP A 33 -4.18 0.42 -1.47
C TRP A 33 -3.54 0.36 -0.08
N TYR A 34 -3.86 -0.67 0.71
CA TYR A 34 -3.28 -0.89 2.04
C TYR A 34 -2.88 -2.36 2.22
N VAL A 35 -1.86 -2.62 3.03
CA VAL A 35 -1.42 -3.97 3.41
C VAL A 35 -1.03 -3.95 4.89
N ASP A 36 -1.25 -5.06 5.58
CA ASP A 36 -0.83 -5.24 6.96
C ASP A 36 0.51 -5.96 6.97
N ILE A 37 1.56 -5.27 7.44
CA ILE A 37 2.93 -5.77 7.53
C ILE A 37 3.51 -5.43 8.90
N THR A 38 4.50 -6.19 9.33
CA THR A 38 5.25 -5.90 10.55
C THR A 38 6.13 -4.66 10.39
N GLU A 39 6.47 -4.00 11.50
CA GLU A 39 7.34 -2.81 11.46
C GLU A 39 8.70 -3.06 10.82
N ASP A 40 9.28 -4.25 11.00
CA ASP A 40 10.52 -4.68 10.32
C ASP A 40 10.42 -4.61 8.78
N GLN A 41 9.24 -4.93 8.24
CA GLN A 41 9.00 -4.93 6.79
C GLN A 41 8.57 -3.54 6.29
N LEU A 42 8.25 -2.61 7.19
CA LEU A 42 7.71 -1.29 6.84
C LEU A 42 8.70 -0.47 6.01
N GLU A 43 9.97 -0.42 6.41
CA GLU A 43 11.00 0.31 5.65
C GLU A 43 11.18 -0.29 4.26
N THR A 44 11.39 -1.62 4.18
CA THR A 44 11.55 -2.33 2.90
C THR A 44 10.35 -2.13 1.97
N GLU A 45 9.14 -2.19 2.51
CA GLU A 45 7.93 -2.01 1.71
C GLU A 45 7.73 -0.54 1.32
N SER A 46 8.01 0.41 2.20
CA SER A 46 7.92 1.83 1.89
C SER A 46 8.93 2.21 0.80
N GLU A 47 10.15 1.69 0.82
CA GLU A 47 11.14 1.87 -0.25
C GLU A 47 10.65 1.26 -1.57
N PHE A 48 10.09 0.05 -1.53
CA PHE A 48 9.49 -0.59 -2.70
C PHE A 48 8.33 0.23 -3.28
N LEU A 49 7.42 0.73 -2.43
CA LEU A 49 6.30 1.57 -2.84
C LEU A 49 6.80 2.87 -3.49
N ARG A 50 7.77 3.55 -2.87
CA ARG A 50 8.36 4.80 -3.40
C ARG A 50 9.05 4.57 -4.74
N SER A 51 9.81 3.49 -4.89
CA SER A 51 10.61 3.20 -6.07
C SER A 51 9.80 2.59 -7.23
N GLU A 52 8.97 1.57 -6.94
CA GLU A 52 8.31 0.77 -7.98
C GLU A 52 6.89 1.28 -8.31
N ILE A 53 6.15 1.73 -7.29
CA ILE A 53 4.74 2.12 -7.43
C ILE A 53 4.59 3.60 -7.70
N TYR A 54 5.03 4.45 -6.77
CA TYR A 54 4.91 5.90 -6.88
C TYR A 54 6.00 6.52 -7.76
N ARG A 55 7.16 5.85 -7.91
CA ARG A 55 8.36 6.36 -8.60
C ARG A 55 8.76 7.77 -8.15
N GLN A 56 8.40 8.11 -6.92
CA GLN A 56 8.66 9.40 -6.33
C GLN A 56 9.30 9.14 -4.97
N PRO A 57 10.54 9.61 -4.75
CA PRO A 57 11.24 9.41 -3.49
C PRO A 57 10.53 10.11 -2.32
N ASP A 58 9.84 11.21 -2.62
CA ASP A 58 9.07 12.03 -1.69
C ASP A 58 7.58 11.66 -1.66
N ALA A 59 7.22 10.44 -2.08
CA ALA A 59 5.84 9.99 -1.94
C ALA A 59 5.51 9.78 -0.46
N GLU A 60 4.51 10.50 0.05
CA GLU A 60 3.97 10.30 1.39
C GLU A 60 3.26 8.94 1.47
N ILE A 61 3.99 7.92 1.91
CA ILE A 61 3.44 6.59 2.20
C ILE A 61 2.81 6.65 3.59
N LEU A 62 1.49 6.81 3.62
CA LEU A 62 0.70 6.75 4.85
C LEU A 62 0.81 5.35 5.45
N SER A 63 1.67 5.20 6.45
CA SER A 63 1.77 4.00 7.27
C SER A 63 1.16 4.27 8.62
N ARG A 64 0.18 3.45 9.01
CA ARG A 64 -0.42 3.50 10.35
C ARG A 64 0.07 2.29 11.12
N ARG A 65 0.81 2.51 12.19
CA ARG A 65 1.19 1.46 13.13
C ARG A 65 -0.07 1.00 13.87
N MET A 66 -0.67 -0.11 13.43
CA MET A 66 -1.74 -0.76 14.17
C MET A 66 -1.09 -1.72 15.16
N THR A 67 -0.82 -1.24 16.37
CA THR A 67 -0.38 -2.14 17.44
C THR A 67 -1.54 -3.07 17.79
N THR A 68 -1.25 -4.25 18.34
CA THR A 68 -2.24 -5.21 18.89
C THR A 68 -3.17 -4.58 19.93
N TYR A 69 -2.88 -3.35 20.37
CA TYR A 69 -3.70 -2.52 21.24
C TYR A 69 -4.77 -1.69 20.49
N ASP A 70 -4.53 -1.28 19.24
CA ASP A 70 -5.44 -0.42 18.44
C ASP A 70 -6.67 -1.19 17.91
N ARG A 71 -6.60 -2.53 17.84
CA ARG A 71 -7.74 -3.39 17.47
C ARG A 71 -8.90 -3.38 18.48
N TYR A 72 -8.77 -2.69 19.60
CA TYR A 72 -9.82 -2.56 20.62
C TYR A 72 -10.36 -1.14 20.83
N SER A 73 -9.98 -0.15 20.00
CA SER A 73 -10.68 1.15 20.05
C SER A 73 -11.89 1.14 19.12
N ASP A 74 -13.02 0.69 19.68
CA ASP A 74 -14.34 1.37 19.67
C ASP A 74 -14.74 2.03 18.32
N ARG A 75 -15.68 1.53 17.51
CA ARG A 75 -17.11 1.34 17.81
C ARG A 75 -17.69 2.47 18.68
N VAL A 76 -17.74 3.68 18.12
CA VAL A 76 -18.77 4.67 18.45
C VAL A 76 -19.65 4.94 17.23
#